data_AF-A0A9P4TQ59-F1
#
_entry.id   AF-A0A9P4TQ59-F1
#
_cell.length_a   1.000
_cell.length_b   1.000
_cell.length_c   1.000
_cell.angle_alpha   90.00
_cell.angle_beta   90.00
_cell.angle_gamma   90.00
#
_symmetry.space_group_name_H-M   'P 1'
#
loop_
_entity.id
_entity.type
_entity.pdbx_description
1 polymer ?
#
loop_
_entity_poly.entity_id
_entity_poly.type
_entity_poly.pdbx_seq_one_letter_code
_entity_poly.pdbx_strand_id
1 'polypeptide(L)'
;MKHEILALMFAGAVAASPITALQAREVPQEHSHRNIILAVNKLVTQNNPDNIGDPIFGLLGAAAAKKGAGKIADVDCLQQATADRAFTNAKAAGDVDGMTSALIYRALERNSGSVGLASVPCTSIKAVNPEIAALQQHQDPAGNGAQALNKQIAQELARQIASVGGDPTLANEASTFAPGKVGDPTAKGNTCDDDKDDKGCINTLGLRVDDLTAAEITAAVQGVSAGANGQTGHGNATLAANNSRNGA
;
A
#
# COMPACT_ATOMS: atom_id res chain seq x y z
N MET A 1 -50.27 -46.34 56.86
CA MET A 1 -50.02 -46.65 55.43
C MET A 1 -49.47 -45.36 54.81
N LYS A 2 -48.16 -45.09 54.95
CA LYS A 2 -47.17 -45.19 53.87
C LYS A 2 -47.78 -45.03 52.48
N HIS A 3 -47.66 -43.84 51.89
CA HIS A 3 -47.38 -43.62 50.47
C HIS A 3 -46.65 -42.28 50.31
N GLU A 4 -45.34 -42.39 50.08
CA GLU A 4 -44.51 -41.36 49.46
C GLU A 4 -44.90 -41.25 47.97
N ILE A 5 -45.07 -40.04 47.43
CA ILE A 5 -44.88 -39.77 46.00
C ILE A 5 -44.17 -38.43 45.82
N LEU A 6 -42.85 -38.58 45.66
CA LEU A 6 -41.87 -37.81 44.90
C LEU A 6 -42.35 -36.55 44.15
N ALA A 7 -41.80 -35.40 44.55
CA ALA A 7 -41.82 -34.16 43.78
C ALA A 7 -40.86 -34.25 42.58
N LEU A 8 -41.37 -34.07 41.37
CA LEU A 8 -40.56 -33.89 40.16
C LEU A 8 -40.45 -32.39 39.84
N MET A 9 -39.36 -31.77 40.27
CA MET A 9 -38.96 -30.42 39.83
C MET A 9 -38.38 -30.54 38.41
N PHE A 10 -39.12 -30.11 37.39
CA PHE A 10 -38.55 -29.90 36.06
C PHE A 10 -37.75 -28.60 36.05
N ALA A 11 -36.44 -28.70 36.28
CA ALA A 11 -35.50 -27.65 35.96
C ALA A 11 -35.36 -27.56 34.44
N GLY A 12 -36.06 -26.61 33.82
CA GLY A 12 -35.85 -26.24 32.43
C GLY A 12 -34.47 -25.63 32.26
N ALA A 13 -33.52 -26.43 31.77
CA ALA A 13 -32.21 -25.93 31.36
C ALA A 13 -32.41 -25.04 30.12
N VAL A 14 -32.32 -23.71 30.33
CA VAL A 14 -32.06 -22.79 29.24
C VAL A 14 -30.63 -23.07 28.77
N ALA A 15 -30.50 -23.92 27.75
CA ALA A 15 -29.28 -24.03 26.99
C ALA A 15 -29.11 -22.73 26.21
N ALA A 16 -28.55 -21.71 26.85
CA ALA A 16 -27.92 -20.61 26.14
C ALA A 16 -26.76 -21.25 25.35
N SER A 17 -27.00 -21.54 24.07
CA SER A 17 -25.93 -21.86 23.14
C SER A 17 -24.90 -20.74 23.26
N PRO A 18 -23.60 -21.06 23.47
CA PRO A 18 -22.59 -20.04 23.36
C PRO A 18 -22.75 -19.47 21.95
N ILE A 19 -23.08 -18.19 21.85
CA ILE A 19 -22.67 -17.39 20.71
C ILE A 19 -21.17 -17.66 20.68
N THR A 20 -20.74 -18.50 19.74
CA THR A 20 -19.35 -18.55 19.32
C THR A 20 -19.05 -17.09 19.05
N ALA A 21 -18.33 -16.47 20.00
CA ALA A 21 -17.71 -15.20 19.77
C ALA A 21 -17.05 -15.37 18.41
N LEU A 22 -17.58 -14.66 17.41
CA LEU A 22 -16.87 -14.45 16.17
C LEU A 22 -15.53 -13.93 16.65
N GLN A 23 -14.53 -14.81 16.71
CA GLN A 23 -13.18 -14.39 17.00
C GLN A 23 -12.95 -13.29 16.00
N ALA A 24 -12.75 -12.07 16.51
CA ALA A 24 -12.40 -10.94 15.67
C ALA A 24 -11.22 -11.44 14.85
N ARG A 25 -11.46 -11.66 13.56
CA ARG A 25 -10.42 -12.20 12.72
C ARG A 25 -9.38 -11.12 12.58
N GLU A 26 -8.22 -11.39 13.15
CA GLU A 26 -6.99 -10.90 12.57
C GLU A 26 -6.82 -11.71 11.28
N VAL A 27 -7.17 -11.12 10.14
CA VAL A 27 -6.46 -11.52 8.93
C VAL A 27 -5.82 -10.25 8.39
N PRO A 28 -4.64 -9.89 8.89
CA PRO A 28 -3.76 -9.08 8.07
C PRO A 28 -3.50 -9.94 6.82
N GLN A 29 -3.76 -9.39 5.64
CA GLN A 29 -3.08 -9.85 4.43
C GLN A 29 -1.75 -9.09 4.30
N GLU A 30 -1.31 -8.45 5.37
CA GLU A 30 -0.59 -7.18 5.27
C GLU A 30 0.90 -7.41 5.33
N HIS A 31 1.37 -8.53 5.89
CA HIS A 31 2.76 -8.92 5.75
C HIS A 31 3.04 -9.67 4.43
N SER A 32 2.10 -9.70 3.48
CA SER A 32 2.35 -10.25 2.14
C SER A 32 3.52 -9.58 1.44
N HIS A 33 3.61 -8.25 1.55
CA HIS A 33 4.63 -7.39 0.96
C HIS A 33 5.59 -6.87 2.02
N ARG A 34 6.00 -7.73 2.96
CA ARG A 34 6.80 -7.34 4.13
C ARG A 34 8.15 -6.70 3.77
N ASN A 35 8.75 -7.07 2.65
CA ASN A 35 9.92 -6.40 2.07
C ASN A 35 9.69 -4.88 1.91
N ILE A 36 8.53 -4.48 1.36
CA ILE A 36 8.17 -3.08 1.14
C ILE A 36 7.84 -2.38 2.45
N ILE A 37 7.14 -3.05 3.36
CA ILE A 37 6.83 -2.48 4.68
C ILE A 37 8.09 -2.17 5.47
N LEU A 38 9.06 -3.09 5.49
CA LEU A 38 10.34 -2.89 6.17
C LEU A 38 11.13 -1.74 5.55
N ALA A 39 11.17 -1.64 4.21
CA ALA A 39 11.82 -0.55 3.50
C ALA A 39 11.18 0.81 3.85
N VAL A 40 9.86 0.91 3.80
CA VAL A 40 9.12 2.13 4.15
C VAL A 40 9.28 2.48 5.63
N ASN A 41 9.29 1.50 6.53
CA ASN A 41 9.46 1.74 7.96
C ASN A 41 10.83 2.39 8.25
N LYS A 42 11.89 1.89 7.60
CA LYS A 42 13.23 2.50 7.69
C LYS A 42 13.23 3.97 7.22
N LEU A 43 12.44 4.31 6.21
CA LEU A 43 12.37 5.68 5.69
C LEU A 43 11.55 6.59 6.58
N VAL A 44 10.35 6.17 7.02
CA VAL A 44 9.48 6.97 7.88
C VAL A 44 10.20 7.33 9.18
N THR A 45 10.92 6.37 9.78
CA THR A 45 11.63 6.58 11.05
C THR A 45 12.79 7.58 10.99
N GLN A 46 13.31 7.92 9.81
CA GLN A 46 14.37 8.93 9.66
C GLN A 46 13.91 10.34 10.08
N ASN A 47 12.66 10.68 9.78
CA ASN A 47 12.04 11.94 10.18
C ASN A 47 10.52 11.73 10.20
N ASN A 48 9.91 11.65 11.38
CA ASN A 48 8.50 11.28 11.55
C ASN A 48 7.74 12.32 12.40
N PRO A 49 7.49 13.53 11.88
CA PRO A 49 6.87 14.62 12.65
C PRO A 49 5.40 14.31 13.01
N ASP A 50 4.76 13.43 12.24
CA ASP A 50 3.38 13.01 12.42
C ASP A 50 3.25 11.80 13.35
N ASN A 51 4.38 11.27 13.85
CA ASN A 51 4.42 10.09 14.72
C ASN A 51 3.61 8.91 14.14
N ILE A 52 3.70 8.70 12.84
CA ILE A 52 3.10 7.56 12.13
C ILE A 52 3.72 6.28 12.71
N GLY A 53 2.89 5.30 13.02
CA GLY A 53 3.33 4.00 13.53
C GLY A 53 3.97 3.14 12.44
N ASP A 54 3.99 1.82 12.68
CA ASP A 54 4.46 0.86 11.68
C ASP A 54 3.64 0.99 10.37
N PRO A 55 4.28 1.01 9.19
CA PRO A 55 3.58 1.11 7.90
C PRO A 55 2.53 0.03 7.67
N ILE A 56 2.56 -1.11 8.37
CA ILE A 56 1.48 -2.11 8.32
C ILE A 56 0.11 -1.49 8.58
N PHE A 57 0.03 -0.51 9.48
CA PHE A 57 -1.22 0.17 9.84
C PHE A 57 -1.85 0.95 8.68
N GLY A 58 -1.07 1.39 7.69
CA GLY A 58 -1.63 2.02 6.50
C GLY A 58 -2.31 1.03 5.55
N LEU A 59 -1.95 -0.25 5.60
CA LEU A 59 -2.52 -1.31 4.77
C LEU A 59 -3.74 -1.97 5.42
N LEU A 60 -3.94 -1.73 6.72
CA LEU A 60 -5.10 -2.16 7.50
C LEU A 60 -6.39 -1.44 7.11
N GLY A 61 -7.51 -2.14 7.37
CA GLY A 61 -8.82 -1.52 7.43
C GLY A 61 -8.89 -0.43 8.51
N ALA A 62 -9.81 0.53 8.33
CA ALA A 62 -9.90 1.77 9.12
C ALA A 62 -9.87 1.57 10.65
N ALA A 63 -10.49 0.50 11.17
CA ALA A 63 -10.51 0.23 12.61
C ALA A 63 -9.11 -0.04 13.18
N ALA A 64 -8.28 -0.80 12.47
CA ALA A 64 -6.94 -1.15 12.93
C ALA A 64 -5.91 -0.08 12.53
N ALA A 65 -6.10 0.59 11.40
CA ALA A 65 -5.27 1.73 10.97
C ALA A 65 -5.15 2.82 12.04
N LYS A 66 -6.22 3.05 12.82
CA LYS A 66 -6.22 3.99 13.97
C LYS A 66 -5.07 3.77 14.96
N LYS A 67 -4.61 2.52 15.14
CA LYS A 67 -3.54 2.19 16.10
C LYS A 67 -2.18 2.75 15.69
N GLY A 68 -1.93 2.92 14.39
CA GLY A 68 -0.69 3.48 13.84
C GLY A 68 -0.84 4.86 13.22
N ALA A 69 -1.99 5.51 13.38
CA ALA A 69 -2.30 6.74 12.67
C ALA A 69 -1.45 7.95 13.10
N GLY A 70 -0.90 7.94 14.32
CA GLY A 70 -0.17 9.09 14.84
C GLY A 70 -1.06 10.34 14.83
N LYS A 71 -0.61 11.40 14.16
CA LYS A 71 -1.35 12.65 13.96
C LYS A 71 -2.27 12.65 12.73
N ILE A 72 -2.29 11.57 11.96
CA ILE A 72 -3.15 11.46 10.78
C ILE A 72 -4.60 11.21 11.24
N ALA A 73 -5.44 12.23 11.10
CA ALA A 73 -6.83 12.17 11.58
C ALA A 73 -7.72 11.26 10.71
N ASP A 74 -7.53 11.35 9.39
CA ASP A 74 -8.24 10.51 8.43
C ASP A 74 -7.44 9.24 8.14
N VAL A 75 -7.87 8.13 8.72
CA VAL A 75 -7.19 6.85 8.59
C VAL A 75 -7.30 6.23 7.20
N ASP A 76 -8.25 6.67 6.36
CA ASP A 76 -8.28 6.26 4.96
C ASP A 76 -7.17 6.92 4.15
N CYS A 77 -6.60 8.00 4.68
CA CYS A 77 -5.41 8.65 4.15
C CYS A 77 -4.08 8.16 4.76
N LEU A 78 -4.11 7.23 5.72
CA LEU A 78 -2.89 6.80 6.43
C LEU A 78 -1.84 6.22 5.48
N GLN A 79 -2.22 5.33 4.56
CA GLN A 79 -1.28 4.79 3.57
C GLN A 79 -0.62 5.90 2.75
N GLN A 80 -1.41 6.87 2.25
CA GLN A 80 -0.86 7.95 1.45
C GLN A 80 0.09 8.82 2.28
N ALA A 81 -0.29 9.18 3.51
CA ALA A 81 0.56 9.97 4.39
C ALA A 81 1.88 9.26 4.73
N THR A 82 1.83 7.95 5.00
CA THR A 82 3.02 7.11 5.25
C THR A 82 3.92 7.06 4.01
N ALA A 83 3.35 6.82 2.83
CA ALA A 83 4.10 6.77 1.57
C ALA A 83 4.74 8.13 1.25
N ASP A 84 3.98 9.21 1.38
CA ASP A 84 4.43 10.58 1.12
C ASP A 84 5.55 11.00 2.06
N ARG A 85 5.46 10.60 3.34
CA ARG A 85 6.53 10.80 4.31
C ARG A 85 7.79 10.02 3.95
N ALA A 86 7.66 8.73 3.66
CA ALA A 86 8.78 7.88 3.27
C ALA A 86 9.49 8.41 2.02
N PHE A 87 8.72 8.79 1.00
CA PHE A 87 9.23 9.37 -0.23
C PHE A 87 9.97 10.68 0.01
N THR A 88 9.42 11.58 0.85
CA THR A 88 10.09 12.83 1.24
C THR A 88 11.47 12.56 1.86
N ASN A 89 11.54 11.60 2.78
CA ASN A 89 12.78 11.26 3.47
C ASN A 89 13.80 10.62 2.49
N ALA A 90 13.35 9.70 1.64
CA ALA A 90 14.18 9.10 0.59
C ALA A 90 14.73 10.13 -0.40
N LYS A 91 13.87 11.06 -0.87
CA LYS A 91 14.24 12.14 -1.79
C LYS A 91 15.26 13.09 -1.17
N ALA A 92 15.11 13.43 0.11
CA ALA A 92 16.08 14.25 0.84
C ALA A 92 17.46 13.55 0.97
N ALA A 93 17.48 12.21 1.00
CA ALA A 93 18.70 11.40 1.04
C ALA A 93 19.28 11.07 -0.34
N GLY A 94 18.58 11.38 -1.44
CA GLY A 94 18.96 10.92 -2.79
C GLY A 94 18.83 9.41 -2.97
N ASP A 95 17.99 8.75 -2.18
CA ASP A 95 17.79 7.30 -2.15
C ASP A 95 16.71 6.88 -3.17
N VAL A 96 17.12 6.48 -4.37
CA VAL A 96 16.22 6.06 -5.45
C VAL A 96 15.47 4.77 -5.11
N ASP A 97 16.12 3.83 -4.44
CA ASP A 97 15.48 2.59 -3.99
C ASP A 97 14.44 2.87 -2.91
N GLY A 98 14.72 3.83 -2.02
CA GLY A 98 13.79 4.31 -1.02
C GLY A 98 12.59 5.04 -1.63
N MET A 99 12.82 5.90 -2.62
CA MET A 99 11.73 6.57 -3.37
C MET A 99 10.86 5.52 -4.07
N THR A 100 11.47 4.54 -4.72
CA THR A 100 10.78 3.43 -5.39
C THR A 100 9.94 2.61 -4.41
N SER A 101 10.48 2.26 -3.24
CA SER A 101 9.76 1.52 -2.21
C SER A 101 8.54 2.28 -1.69
N ALA A 102 8.64 3.60 -1.53
CA ALA A 102 7.52 4.45 -1.12
C ALA A 102 6.41 4.52 -2.19
N LEU A 103 6.79 4.59 -3.49
CA LEU A 103 5.84 4.54 -4.60
C LEU A 103 5.10 3.19 -4.65
N ILE A 104 5.83 2.08 -4.52
CA ILE A 104 5.24 0.74 -4.47
C ILE A 104 4.26 0.64 -3.31
N TYR A 105 4.66 1.08 -2.11
CA TYR A 105 3.81 1.07 -0.93
C TYR A 105 2.52 1.89 -1.10
N ARG A 106 2.60 3.05 -1.77
CA ARG A 106 1.41 3.87 -2.07
C ARG A 106 0.39 3.11 -2.94
N ALA A 107 0.90 2.28 -3.85
CA ALA A 107 0.10 1.51 -4.78
C ALA A 107 -0.42 0.20 -4.19
N LEU A 108 0.17 -0.35 -3.12
CA LEU A 108 -0.31 -1.60 -2.52
C LEU A 108 -1.81 -1.56 -2.19
N GLU A 109 -2.47 -2.69 -2.32
CA GLU A 109 -3.85 -2.87 -1.90
C GLU A 109 -3.99 -2.62 -0.38
N ARG A 110 -5.07 -1.94 0.03
CA ARG A 110 -5.47 -1.88 1.43
C ARG A 110 -6.52 -2.95 1.71
N ASN A 111 -6.40 -3.62 2.84
CA ASN A 111 -7.37 -4.61 3.28
C ASN A 111 -8.71 -3.93 3.61
N SER A 112 -9.72 -4.17 2.79
CA SER A 112 -11.08 -3.64 2.96
C SER A 112 -11.95 -4.48 3.90
N GLY A 113 -11.44 -5.64 4.36
CA GLY A 113 -12.12 -6.52 5.33
C GLY A 113 -13.10 -7.53 4.70
N SER A 114 -13.24 -7.55 3.38
CA SER A 114 -13.99 -8.61 2.67
C SER A 114 -13.58 -8.74 1.21
N VAL A 115 -13.59 -9.98 0.70
CA VAL A 115 -13.23 -10.28 -0.70
C VAL A 115 -14.11 -9.51 -1.69
N GLY A 116 -13.46 -8.75 -2.57
CA GLY A 116 -14.07 -7.95 -3.64
C GLY A 116 -14.63 -6.59 -3.20
N LEU A 117 -14.44 -6.20 -1.94
CA LEU A 117 -14.83 -4.86 -1.49
C LEU A 117 -13.75 -3.84 -1.86
N ALA A 118 -14.17 -2.76 -2.49
CA ALA A 118 -13.27 -1.67 -2.87
C ALA A 118 -12.69 -0.97 -1.63
N SER A 119 -11.40 -0.63 -1.72
CA SER A 119 -10.72 0.22 -0.76
C SER A 119 -11.23 1.66 -0.86
N VAL A 120 -11.44 2.30 0.29
CA VAL A 120 -11.84 3.72 0.34
C VAL A 120 -10.65 4.60 -0.11
N PRO A 121 -10.83 5.49 -1.10
CA PRO A 121 -9.78 6.40 -1.54
C PRO A 121 -9.50 7.48 -0.48
N CYS A 122 -8.23 7.88 -0.34
CA CYS A 122 -7.87 9.05 0.44
C CYS A 122 -8.35 10.33 -0.28
N THR A 123 -9.16 11.14 0.40
CA THR A 123 -9.70 12.39 -0.18
C THR A 123 -9.41 13.63 0.65
N SER A 124 -9.07 13.49 1.93
CA SER A 124 -8.89 14.62 2.84
C SER A 124 -7.45 15.14 2.93
N ILE A 125 -6.45 14.32 2.55
CA ILE A 125 -5.04 14.69 2.56
C ILE A 125 -4.52 14.78 1.13
N LYS A 126 -3.88 15.90 0.80
CA LYS A 126 -3.14 16.07 -0.44
C LYS A 126 -1.67 15.72 -0.19
N ALA A 127 -1.12 14.76 -0.92
CA ALA A 127 0.31 14.45 -0.87
C ALA A 127 1.15 15.65 -1.30
N VAL A 128 2.28 15.85 -0.63
CA VAL A 128 3.23 16.94 -0.94
C VAL A 128 4.14 16.57 -2.11
N ASN A 129 4.41 15.27 -2.31
CA ASN A 129 5.16 14.79 -3.47
C ASN A 129 4.21 14.48 -4.63
N PRO A 130 4.37 15.12 -5.80
CA PRO A 130 3.52 14.88 -6.95
C PRO A 130 3.59 13.42 -7.44
N GLU A 131 4.72 12.74 -7.25
CA GLU A 131 4.91 11.34 -7.62
C GLU A 131 3.99 10.41 -6.79
N ILE A 132 3.79 10.74 -5.50
CA ILE A 132 2.85 10.02 -4.62
C ILE A 132 1.40 10.44 -4.90
N ALA A 133 1.17 11.71 -5.21
CA ALA A 133 -0.16 12.24 -5.53
C ALA A 133 -0.75 11.66 -6.83
N ALA A 134 0.12 11.25 -7.78
CA ALA A 134 -0.30 10.60 -9.03
C ALA A 134 -0.82 9.18 -8.83
N LEU A 135 -0.54 8.56 -7.68
CA LEU A 135 -0.85 7.17 -7.40
C LEU A 135 -2.07 7.01 -6.49
N GLN A 136 -2.75 5.88 -6.69
CA GLN A 136 -3.78 5.36 -5.80
C GLN A 136 -3.50 3.88 -5.52
N GLN A 137 -4.18 3.32 -4.53
CA GLN A 137 -4.05 1.92 -4.14
C GLN A 137 -4.74 0.97 -5.13
N HIS A 138 -4.13 -0.20 -5.32
CA HIS A 138 -4.78 -1.35 -5.93
C HIS A 138 -6.08 -1.70 -5.18
N GLN A 139 -7.01 -2.30 -5.92
CA GLN A 139 -8.26 -2.82 -5.40
C GLN A 139 -8.21 -4.33 -5.30
N ASP A 140 -9.06 -4.89 -4.44
CA ASP A 140 -9.23 -6.33 -4.35
C ASP A 140 -9.57 -6.90 -5.75
N PRO A 141 -8.78 -7.87 -6.25
CA PRO A 141 -8.88 -8.37 -7.62
C PRO A 141 -10.20 -9.10 -7.91
N ALA A 142 -10.97 -9.50 -6.89
CA ALA A 142 -12.31 -10.05 -7.03
C ALA A 142 -13.40 -8.97 -7.20
N GLY A 143 -13.05 -7.69 -7.03
CA GLY A 143 -13.93 -6.56 -7.22
C GLY A 143 -14.27 -6.32 -8.70
N ASN A 144 -15.47 -5.81 -8.96
CA ASN A 144 -15.89 -5.49 -10.32
C ASN A 144 -15.01 -4.40 -10.94
N GLY A 145 -14.37 -4.69 -12.08
CA GLY A 145 -13.46 -3.77 -12.77
C GLY A 145 -12.08 -3.61 -12.12
N ALA A 146 -11.79 -4.30 -11.01
CA ALA A 146 -10.55 -4.15 -10.25
C ALA A 146 -9.31 -4.49 -11.08
N GLN A 147 -9.34 -5.58 -11.86
CA GLN A 147 -8.19 -6.00 -12.70
C GLN A 147 -7.78 -4.92 -13.71
N ALA A 148 -8.76 -4.28 -14.37
CA ALA A 148 -8.46 -3.20 -15.32
C ALA A 148 -7.91 -1.96 -14.62
N LEU A 149 -8.45 -1.63 -13.45
CA LEU A 149 -7.98 -0.50 -12.65
C LEU A 149 -6.57 -0.74 -12.08
N ASN A 150 -6.31 -1.92 -11.55
CA ASN A 150 -5.00 -2.35 -11.05
C ASN A 150 -3.94 -2.28 -12.14
N LYS A 151 -4.25 -2.75 -13.34
CA LYS A 151 -3.38 -2.56 -14.51
C LYS A 151 -3.07 -1.08 -14.79
N GLN A 152 -4.05 -0.19 -14.70
CA GLN A 152 -3.82 1.26 -14.86
C GLN A 152 -2.93 1.83 -13.74
N ILE A 153 -3.15 1.39 -12.51
CA ILE A 153 -2.34 1.78 -11.35
C ILE A 153 -0.90 1.32 -11.53
N ALA A 154 -0.68 0.06 -11.94
CA ALA A 154 0.65 -0.46 -12.20
C ALA A 154 1.36 0.29 -13.35
N GLN A 155 0.64 0.69 -14.40
CA GLN A 155 1.21 1.51 -15.48
C GLN A 155 1.66 2.88 -14.97
N GLU A 156 0.85 3.54 -14.14
CA GLU A 156 1.21 4.81 -13.53
C GLU A 156 2.38 4.65 -12.56
N LEU A 157 2.38 3.59 -11.76
CA LEU A 157 3.49 3.26 -10.88
C LEU A 157 4.80 3.07 -11.66
N ALA A 158 4.78 2.33 -12.76
CA ALA A 158 5.96 2.18 -13.63
C ALA A 158 6.48 3.53 -14.14
N ARG A 159 5.58 4.44 -14.54
CA ARG A 159 5.95 5.81 -14.93
C ARG A 159 6.59 6.59 -13.79
N GLN A 160 6.01 6.53 -12.59
CA GLN A 160 6.54 7.26 -11.44
C GLN A 160 7.91 6.72 -11.01
N ILE A 161 8.09 5.39 -11.00
CA ILE A 161 9.37 4.75 -10.71
C ILE A 161 10.43 5.17 -11.75
N ALA A 162 10.10 5.13 -13.04
CA ALA A 162 11.00 5.60 -14.09
C ALA A 162 11.38 7.09 -13.92
N SER A 163 10.42 7.93 -13.53
CA SER A 163 10.63 9.38 -13.40
C SER A 163 11.64 9.75 -12.30
N VAL A 164 11.75 8.93 -11.26
CA VAL A 164 12.72 9.09 -10.17
C VAL A 164 14.04 8.34 -10.42
N GLY A 165 14.16 7.65 -11.57
CA GLY A 165 15.36 6.91 -11.97
C GLY A 165 15.42 5.45 -11.46
N GLY A 166 14.33 4.91 -10.92
CA GLY A 166 14.24 3.51 -10.50
C GLY A 166 13.95 2.54 -11.65
N ASP A 167 14.03 1.24 -11.35
CA ASP A 167 13.69 0.17 -12.31
C ASP A 167 12.15 0.00 -12.42
N PRO A 168 11.54 0.34 -13.58
CA PRO A 168 10.09 0.29 -13.73
C PRO A 168 9.50 -1.12 -13.65
N THR A 169 10.32 -2.17 -13.80
CA THR A 169 9.87 -3.56 -13.64
C THR A 169 9.40 -3.85 -12.21
N LEU A 170 9.88 -3.07 -11.23
CA LEU A 170 9.46 -3.15 -9.84
C LEU A 170 8.02 -2.67 -9.62
N ALA A 171 7.34 -2.10 -10.63
CA ALA A 171 5.92 -1.77 -10.53
C ALA A 171 5.06 -3.00 -10.22
N ASN A 172 5.42 -4.17 -10.75
CA ASN A 172 4.71 -5.41 -10.47
C ASN A 172 4.85 -5.86 -9.00
N GLU A 173 5.78 -5.31 -8.23
CA GLU A 173 5.86 -5.55 -6.78
C GLU A 173 4.60 -5.09 -6.05
N ALA A 174 3.87 -4.09 -6.58
CA ALA A 174 2.59 -3.66 -6.03
C ALA A 174 1.41 -4.57 -6.39
N SER A 175 1.61 -5.55 -7.30
CA SER A 175 0.53 -6.42 -7.76
C SER A 175 0.02 -7.31 -6.63
N THR A 176 -1.19 -7.81 -6.81
CA THR A 176 -1.94 -8.57 -5.80
C THR A 176 -1.97 -10.08 -6.12
N PHE A 177 -2.77 -10.81 -5.36
CA PHE A 177 -3.02 -12.24 -5.50
C PHE A 177 -4.01 -12.54 -6.62
N ALA A 178 -4.15 -13.81 -7.00
CA ALA A 178 -5.28 -14.24 -7.82
C ALA A 178 -6.61 -13.94 -7.11
N PRO A 179 -7.69 -13.55 -7.84
CA PRO A 179 -8.96 -13.19 -7.23
C PRO A 179 -9.53 -14.30 -6.34
N GLY A 180 -9.94 -13.91 -5.14
CA GLY A 180 -10.65 -14.80 -4.22
C GLY A 180 -12.12 -15.00 -4.61
N LYS A 181 -12.82 -15.79 -3.81
CA LYS A 181 -14.27 -15.98 -3.97
C LYS A 181 -15.04 -14.92 -3.18
N VAL A 182 -15.83 -14.10 -3.86
CA VAL A 182 -16.75 -13.16 -3.20
C VAL A 182 -17.72 -13.93 -2.29
N GLY A 183 -17.90 -13.43 -1.06
CA GLY A 183 -18.69 -14.10 -0.03
C GLY A 183 -17.99 -15.27 0.66
N ASP A 184 -16.69 -15.45 0.46
CA ASP A 184 -15.88 -16.36 1.27
C ASP A 184 -16.07 -16.00 2.76
N PRO A 185 -16.63 -16.92 3.58
CA PRO A 185 -16.93 -16.63 4.96
C PRO A 185 -15.67 -16.39 5.77
N THR A 186 -14.47 -16.73 5.28
CA THR A 186 -13.16 -16.47 5.89
C THR A 186 -12.61 -15.08 5.60
N ALA A 187 -13.07 -14.45 4.52
CA ALA A 187 -12.51 -13.22 3.94
C ALA A 187 -11.01 -13.29 3.61
N LYS A 188 -10.39 -14.49 3.61
CA LYS A 188 -8.94 -14.64 3.43
C LYS A 188 -8.51 -14.45 1.99
N GLY A 189 -9.27 -14.96 1.02
CA GLY A 189 -8.81 -15.01 -0.37
C GLY A 189 -7.63 -15.96 -0.55
N ASN A 190 -6.83 -15.75 -1.61
CA ASN A 190 -5.65 -16.58 -1.93
C ASN A 190 -4.36 -16.05 -1.29
N THR A 191 -4.47 -15.38 -0.15
CA THR A 191 -3.38 -14.58 0.40
C THR A 191 -2.47 -15.35 1.35
N CYS A 192 -1.40 -14.68 1.76
CA CYS A 192 -0.50 -15.12 2.81
C CYS A 192 -0.23 -13.95 3.78
N ASP A 193 0.19 -14.27 4.99
CA ASP A 193 0.54 -13.29 6.02
C ASP A 193 1.62 -13.87 6.92
N ASP A 194 2.86 -13.41 6.74
CA ASP A 194 4.01 -13.92 7.48
C ASP A 194 4.92 -12.76 7.92
N ASP A 195 4.85 -12.43 9.20
CA ASP A 195 5.66 -11.37 9.81
C ASP A 195 7.12 -11.77 10.06
N LYS A 196 7.52 -12.97 9.65
CA LYS A 196 8.91 -13.50 9.71
C LYS A 196 9.54 -13.63 8.34
N ASP A 197 8.78 -13.56 7.25
CA ASP A 197 9.32 -13.55 5.90
C ASP A 197 9.67 -12.14 5.46
N ASP A 198 10.94 -11.73 5.62
CA ASP A 198 11.42 -10.41 5.20
C ASP A 198 11.32 -10.18 3.68
N LYS A 199 11.21 -11.23 2.85
CA LYS A 199 11.03 -11.11 1.39
C LYS A 199 9.58 -10.83 0.99
N GLY A 200 8.65 -10.96 1.94
CA GLY A 200 7.22 -10.98 1.67
C GLY A 200 6.79 -12.36 1.17
N CYS A 201 5.85 -12.97 1.89
CA CYS A 201 5.38 -14.32 1.56
C CYS A 201 4.74 -14.40 0.17
N ILE A 202 4.24 -13.28 -0.39
CA ILE A 202 3.70 -13.25 -1.76
C ILE A 202 4.78 -13.59 -2.79
N ASN A 203 6.01 -13.17 -2.52
CA ASN A 203 7.16 -13.40 -3.37
C ASN A 203 7.76 -14.78 -3.11
N THR A 204 7.97 -15.15 -1.84
CA THR A 204 8.57 -16.44 -1.47
C THR A 204 7.73 -17.63 -1.91
N LEU A 205 6.40 -17.49 -1.89
CA LEU A 205 5.46 -18.54 -2.30
C LEU A 205 5.05 -18.43 -3.78
N GLY A 206 5.50 -17.40 -4.50
CA GLY A 206 5.13 -17.19 -5.91
C GLY A 206 3.63 -16.98 -6.13
N LEU A 207 2.97 -16.29 -5.21
CA LEU A 207 1.52 -16.07 -5.24
C LEU A 207 1.11 -14.79 -5.97
N ARG A 208 2.08 -13.95 -6.33
CA ARG A 208 1.87 -12.70 -7.04
C ARG A 208 1.36 -12.96 -8.46
N VAL A 209 0.30 -12.25 -8.83
CA VAL A 209 -0.15 -12.18 -10.22
C VAL A 209 0.22 -10.81 -10.76
N ASP A 210 1.24 -10.79 -11.61
CA ASP A 210 1.75 -9.54 -12.20
C ASP A 210 0.66 -8.83 -13.02
N ASP A 211 0.43 -7.55 -12.72
CA ASP A 211 -0.55 -6.72 -13.43
C ASP A 211 -0.08 -6.35 -14.85
N LEU A 212 1.23 -6.27 -15.06
CA LEU A 212 1.84 -5.90 -16.34
C LEU A 212 2.81 -6.96 -16.86
N THR A 213 2.78 -7.14 -18.18
CA THR A 213 3.87 -7.81 -18.91
C THR A 213 5.06 -6.86 -19.10
N ALA A 214 6.25 -7.41 -19.36
CA ALA A 214 7.44 -6.60 -19.67
C ALA A 214 7.24 -5.63 -20.85
N ALA A 215 6.46 -6.03 -21.87
CA ALA A 215 6.13 -5.17 -23.00
C ALA A 215 5.22 -4.00 -22.60
N GLU A 216 4.25 -4.24 -21.72
CA GLU A 216 3.37 -3.19 -21.18
C GLU A 216 4.13 -2.21 -20.29
N ILE A 217 5.08 -2.69 -19.48
CA ILE A 217 5.97 -1.83 -18.68
C ILE A 217 6.82 -0.95 -19.60
N THR A 218 7.44 -1.55 -20.62
CA THR A 218 8.23 -0.82 -21.62
C THR A 218 7.38 0.25 -22.30
N ALA A 219 6.16 -0.07 -22.71
CA ALA A 219 5.23 0.88 -23.31
C ALA A 219 4.81 2.00 -22.35
N ALA A 220 4.55 1.68 -21.08
CA ALA A 220 4.10 2.65 -20.08
C ALA A 220 5.14 3.75 -19.83
N VAL A 221 6.43 3.41 -19.88
CA VAL A 221 7.54 4.33 -19.58
C VAL A 221 8.11 5.04 -20.80
N GLN A 222 7.58 4.78 -22.00
CA GLN A 222 8.03 5.49 -23.21
C GLN A 222 7.84 7.00 -23.04
N GLY A 223 8.93 7.76 -23.22
CA GLY A 223 8.91 9.22 -23.10
C GLY A 223 9.03 9.75 -21.67
N VAL A 224 9.14 8.90 -20.65
CA VAL A 224 9.46 9.35 -19.29
C VAL A 224 10.94 9.69 -19.21
N SER A 225 11.24 10.94 -18.85
CA SER A 225 12.63 11.39 -18.59
C SER A 225 12.93 11.30 -17.10
N ALA A 226 13.96 10.54 -16.73
CA ALA A 226 14.43 10.48 -15.35
C ALA A 226 14.97 11.86 -14.92
N GLY A 227 14.50 12.38 -13.78
CA GLY A 227 15.14 13.52 -13.10
C GLY A 227 14.69 14.94 -13.50
N ALA A 228 13.50 15.14 -14.07
CA ALA A 228 13.03 16.50 -14.39
C ALA A 228 12.76 17.41 -13.16
N ASN A 229 12.75 16.87 -11.94
CA ASN A 229 12.41 17.62 -10.71
C ASN A 229 13.61 17.80 -9.74
N GLY A 230 14.80 18.03 -10.27
CA GLY A 230 16.02 18.04 -9.45
C GLY A 230 17.12 19.02 -9.85
N GLN A 231 16.81 20.20 -10.41
CA GLN A 231 17.73 21.36 -10.42
C GLN A 231 16.98 22.64 -10.81
N THR A 232 16.50 23.41 -9.84
CA THR A 232 16.48 24.87 -10.00
C THR A 232 17.93 25.37 -9.90
N GLY A 233 18.69 25.14 -10.97
CA GLY A 233 19.96 25.82 -11.16
C GLY A 233 19.69 27.32 -11.23
N HIS A 234 20.31 28.07 -10.33
CA HIS A 234 20.38 29.52 -10.42
C HIS A 234 21.17 29.90 -11.68
N GLY A 235 20.50 29.90 -12.83
CA GLY A 235 21.02 30.40 -14.09
C GLY A 235 20.97 31.92 -14.10
N ASN A 236 21.87 32.58 -13.37
CA ASN A 236 22.13 34.00 -13.62
C ASN A 236 22.98 34.12 -14.89
N ALA A 237 22.32 34.03 -16.04
CA ALA A 237 22.93 34.28 -17.34
C ALA A 237 23.08 35.80 -17.55
N THR A 238 24.14 36.38 -16.98
CA THR A 238 24.62 37.69 -17.42
C THR A 238 25.34 37.51 -18.74
N LEU A 239 24.66 37.84 -19.84
CA LEU A 239 25.26 37.97 -21.17
C LEU A 239 26.28 39.11 -21.15
N ALA A 240 27.56 38.79 -20.96
CA ALA A 240 28.65 39.71 -21.26
C ALA A 240 28.97 39.62 -22.76
N ALA A 241 28.48 40.58 -23.52
CA ALA A 241 28.86 40.81 -24.90
C ALA A 241 30.34 41.16 -24.98
N ASN A 242 31.17 40.31 -25.58
CA ASN A 242 32.50 40.68 -26.06
C ASN A 242 32.53 40.61 -27.58
N ASN A 243 32.21 41.76 -28.16
CA ASN A 243 32.59 42.14 -29.51
C ASN A 243 34.11 42.30 -29.56
N SER A 244 34.82 41.35 -30.18
CA SER A 244 36.15 41.63 -30.72
C SER A 244 36.23 41.08 -32.12
N ARG A 245 36.15 42.02 -33.06
CA ARG A 245 36.35 41.80 -34.49
C ARG A 245 37.82 41.50 -34.74
N ASN A 246 38.02 40.51 -35.59
CA ASN A 246 39.29 40.12 -36.16
C ASN A 246 39.67 41.05 -37.32
N GLY A 247 40.94 41.49 -37.36
CA GLY A 247 41.71 41.77 -38.58
C GLY A 247 41.55 43.12 -39.31
N ALA A 248 42.58 43.98 -39.20
CA ALA A 248 43.38 44.55 -40.30
C ALA A 248 44.46 45.48 -39.72
#